data_AF-A0AAN6UC21-F1
#
_entry.id   AF-A0AAN6UC21-F1
#
_cell.length_a   1.000
_cell.length_b   1.000
_cell.length_c   1.000
_cell.angle_alpha   90.00
_cell.angle_beta   90.00
_cell.angle_gamma   90.00
#
_symmetry.space_group_name_H-M   'P 1'
#
loop_
_entity.id
_entity.type
_entity.pdbx_description
1 polymer ?
#
loop_
_entity_poly.entity_id
_entity_poly.type
_entity_poly.pdbx_seq_one_letter_code
_entity_poly.pdbx_strand_id
1 'polypeptide(L)'
;MQPTRCLLKRSVWKGPHIVPLPIVRPELGKKVAPIRTQARSATILPNFVGLKFQVHNGKVYHDVTITEEMVGHKLGEFSPSRKPFIYNKK
;
A
#
# COMPACT_ATOMS: atom_id res chain seq x y z
N MET A 1 2.82 20.46 6.43
CA MET A 1 3.33 19.13 6.09
C MET A 1 4.85 19.20 6.03
N GLN A 2 5.55 18.72 7.05
CA GLN A 2 7.01 18.65 7.00
C GLN A 2 7.38 17.47 6.08
N PRO A 3 8.16 17.70 4.99
CA PRO A 3 8.67 16.61 4.19
C PRO A 3 9.76 15.91 5.00
N THR A 4 9.48 14.70 5.47
CA THR A 4 10.49 13.83 6.08
C THR A 4 11.62 13.57 5.10
N ARG A 5 12.85 13.72 5.60
CA ARG A 5 14.09 13.47 4.87
C ARG A 5 14.20 11.97 4.55
N CYS A 6 14.45 11.66 3.27
CA CYS A 6 15.13 10.45 2.79
C CYS A 6 14.37 9.12 2.60
N LEU A 7 13.09 9.11 2.19
CA LEU A 7 12.43 7.86 1.69
C LEU A 7 11.58 8.03 0.41
N LEU A 8 11.65 9.16 -0.28
CA LEU A 8 10.86 9.37 -1.49
C LEU A 8 11.70 9.18 -2.76
N LYS A 9 11.38 8.12 -3.52
CA LYS A 9 12.00 7.82 -4.84
C LYS A 9 11.71 8.88 -5.91
N ARG A 10 10.77 9.81 -5.66
CA ARG A 10 10.34 10.89 -6.56
C ARG A 10 10.52 12.23 -5.85
N SER A 11 11.02 13.25 -6.57
CA SER A 11 11.19 14.60 -6.00
C SER A 11 9.86 15.20 -5.57
N VAL A 12 9.89 15.98 -4.49
CA VAL A 12 8.70 16.53 -3.81
C VAL A 12 7.83 17.36 -4.77
N TRP A 13 8.43 18.21 -5.60
CA TRP A 13 7.71 19.08 -6.53
C TRP A 13 6.89 18.33 -7.59
N LYS A 14 7.22 17.07 -7.89
CA LYS A 14 6.46 16.23 -8.83
C LYS A 14 5.23 15.58 -8.19
N GLY A 15 5.07 15.71 -6.87
CA GLY A 15 3.98 15.08 -6.12
C GLY A 15 4.13 13.56 -5.96
N PRO A 16 3.22 12.93 -5.18
CA PRO A 16 3.22 11.49 -4.97
C PRO A 16 2.90 10.72 -6.24
N HIS A 17 3.25 9.42 -6.27
CA HIS A 17 2.90 8.55 -7.40
C HIS A 17 1.49 8.01 -7.20
N ILE A 18 0.55 8.58 -7.98
CA ILE A 18 -0.88 8.28 -7.92
C ILE A 18 -1.20 7.32 -9.06
N VAL A 19 -1.99 6.29 -8.77
CA VAL A 19 -2.48 5.30 -9.73
C VAL A 19 -4.01 5.31 -9.65
N PRO A 20 -4.73 5.21 -10.77
CA PRO A 20 -6.18 5.03 -10.72
C PRO A 20 -6.49 3.69 -10.04
N LEU A 21 -7.16 3.76 -8.89
CA LEU A 21 -7.65 2.61 -8.13
C LEU A 21 -9.17 2.70 -8.04
N PRO A 22 -9.90 1.57 -8.08
CA PRO A 22 -11.36 1.55 -7.94
C PRO A 22 -11.74 1.77 -6.48
N ILE A 23 -11.58 3.01 -6.01
CA ILE A 23 -11.91 3.41 -4.64
C ILE A 23 -13.36 3.86 -4.64
N VAL A 24 -14.21 3.02 -4.06
CA VAL A 24 -15.60 3.38 -3.78
C VAL A 24 -15.63 4.02 -2.40
N ARG A 25 -16.18 5.25 -2.30
CA ARG A 25 -16.46 5.84 -0.98
C ARG A 25 -17.51 4.96 -0.31
N PRO A 26 -17.23 4.38 0.85
CA PRO A 26 -18.22 3.57 1.53
C PRO A 26 -19.33 4.44 2.08
N GLU A 27 -20.58 4.00 1.91
CA GLU A 27 -21.71 4.57 2.61
C GLU A 27 -21.69 4.16 4.08
N LEU A 28 -22.22 5.03 4.94
CA LEU A 28 -22.29 4.80 6.38
C LEU A 28 -23.04 3.48 6.68
N GLY A 29 -22.37 2.54 7.34
CA GLY A 29 -22.94 1.24 7.72
C GLY A 29 -22.80 0.11 6.70
N LYS A 30 -22.28 0.36 5.48
CA LYS A 30 -22.01 -0.71 4.51
C LYS A 30 -20.59 -1.28 4.67
N LYS A 31 -20.49 -2.61 4.67
CA LYS A 31 -19.20 -3.31 4.72
C LYS A 31 -18.46 -3.10 3.40
N VAL A 32 -17.31 -2.44 3.46
CA VAL A 32 -16.50 -2.13 2.27
C VAL A 32 -15.81 -3.40 1.78
N ALA A 33 -15.98 -3.71 0.50
CA ALA A 33 -15.23 -4.79 -0.13
C ALA A 33 -13.73 -4.41 -0.21
N PRO A 34 -12.81 -5.37 -0.02
CA PRO A 34 -11.38 -5.09 -0.14
C PRO A 34 -11.02 -4.73 -1.59
N ILE A 35 -10.19 -3.70 -1.74
CA ILE A 35 -9.77 -3.18 -3.05
C ILE A 35 -8.61 -4.03 -3.58
N ARG A 36 -8.83 -4.79 -4.65
CA ARG A 36 -7.79 -5.58 -5.33
C ARG A 36 -6.90 -4.69 -6.18
N THR A 37 -5.59 -4.78 -5.99
CA THR A 37 -4.61 -3.96 -6.69
C THR A 37 -3.35 -4.75 -7.04
N GLN A 38 -2.84 -4.52 -8.25
CA GLN A 38 -1.50 -4.96 -8.68
C GLN A 38 -0.46 -3.83 -8.61
N ALA A 39 -0.93 -2.60 -8.37
CA ALA A 39 -0.12 -1.38 -8.35
C ALA A 39 0.71 -1.25 -7.07
N ARG A 40 1.78 -2.05 -6.93
CA ARG A 40 2.68 -2.03 -5.77
C ARG A 40 3.45 -0.71 -5.58
N SER A 41 3.57 0.11 -6.63
CA SER A 41 4.27 1.39 -6.62
C SER A 41 3.40 2.59 -6.22
N ALA A 42 2.09 2.39 -6.01
CA ALA A 42 1.19 3.44 -5.56
C ALA A 42 1.58 3.92 -4.16
N THR A 43 1.64 5.24 -3.97
CA THR A 43 1.83 5.84 -2.64
C THR A 43 0.55 5.72 -1.84
N ILE A 44 0.64 5.47 -0.53
CA ILE A 44 -0.51 5.50 0.37
C ILE A 44 -0.87 6.97 0.63
N LEU A 45 -2.09 7.34 0.23
CA LEU A 45 -2.65 8.66 0.49
C LEU A 45 -3.40 8.68 1.83
N PRO A 46 -3.53 9.86 2.48
CA PRO A 46 -4.33 10.01 3.69
C PRO A 46 -5.77 9.50 3.55
N ASN A 47 -6.34 9.63 2.34
CA ASN A 47 -7.71 9.18 2.05
C ASN A 47 -7.89 7.65 2.09
N PHE A 48 -6.80 6.88 2.18
CA PHE A 48 -6.85 5.41 2.18
C PHE A 48 -6.89 4.82 3.59
N VAL A 49 -6.72 5.64 4.62
CA VAL A 49 -6.76 5.20 6.02
C VAL A 49 -8.12 4.56 6.32
N GLY A 50 -8.09 3.36 6.92
CA GLY A 50 -9.28 2.57 7.22
C GLY A 50 -9.82 1.71 6.07
N LEU A 51 -9.30 1.86 4.85
CA LEU A 51 -9.64 0.96 3.74
C LEU A 51 -8.79 -0.32 3.78
N LYS A 52 -9.36 -1.40 3.25
CA LYS A 52 -8.69 -2.70 3.09
C LYS A 52 -8.24 -2.87 1.65
N PHE A 53 -6.98 -3.20 1.45
CA PHE A 53 -6.37 -3.46 0.16
C PHE A 53 -5.93 -4.90 0.04
N GLN A 54 -6.15 -5.47 -1.14
CA GLN A 54 -5.59 -6.74 -1.57
C GLN A 54 -4.44 -6.45 -2.52
N VAL A 55 -3.20 -6.55 -2.02
CA VAL A 55 -1.98 -6.23 -2.77
C VAL A 55 -1.39 -7.50 -3.36
N HIS A 56 -1.24 -7.54 -4.68
CA HIS A 56 -0.63 -8.68 -5.38
C HIS A 56 0.90 -8.73 -5.17
N ASN A 57 1.44 -9.87 -4.69
CA ASN A 57 2.90 -10.06 -4.56
C ASN A 57 3.58 -10.72 -5.77
N GLY A 58 2.80 -11.12 -6.78
CA GLY A 58 3.28 -11.91 -7.93
C GLY A 58 2.59 -13.28 -8.05
N LYS A 59 2.06 -13.82 -6.95
CA LYS A 59 1.32 -15.09 -6.92
C LYS A 59 0.00 -14.98 -6.18
N VAL A 60 -0.02 -14.28 -5.05
CA VAL A 60 -1.20 -14.18 -4.16
C VAL A 60 -1.48 -12.72 -3.83
N TYR A 61 -2.74 -12.43 -3.53
CA TYR A 61 -3.17 -11.15 -2.97
C TYR A 61 -3.10 -11.20 -1.44
N HIS A 62 -2.31 -10.31 -0.86
CA HIS A 62 -2.23 -10.14 0.59
C HIS A 62 -3.19 -9.06 1.05
N ASP A 63 -3.96 -9.35 2.10
CA ASP A 63 -4.86 -8.40 2.73
C ASP A 63 -4.07 -7.45 3.64
N VAL A 64 -4.15 -6.15 3.36
CA VAL A 64 -3.50 -5.08 4.11
C VAL A 64 -4.58 -4.07 4.53
N THR A 65 -4.69 -3.82 5.83
CA THR A 65 -5.54 -2.74 6.36
C THR A 65 -4.65 -1.54 6.64
N ILE A 66 -4.98 -0.38 6.06
CA ILE A 66 -4.12 0.80 6.12
C ILE A 66 -4.38 1.60 7.39
N THR A 67 -3.31 1.88 8.13
CA THR A 67 -3.28 2.78 9.30
C THR A 67 -2.68 4.14 8.94
N GLU A 68 -2.82 5.13 9.82
CA GLU A 68 -2.31 6.49 9.62
C GLU A 68 -0.79 6.55 9.49
N GLU A 69 -0.08 5.68 10.23
CA GLU A 69 1.39 5.59 10.20
C GLU A 69 1.93 5.12 8.84
N MET A 70 1.10 4.45 8.03
CA MET A 70 1.50 3.96 6.70
C MET A 70 1.43 5.05 5.62
N VAL A 71 0.93 6.25 5.93
CA VAL A 71 0.79 7.33 4.95
C VAL A 71 2.16 7.78 4.44
N GLY A 72 2.30 7.85 3.11
CA GLY A 72 3.57 8.19 2.44
C GLY A 72 4.42 7.00 2.00
N HIS A 73 4.15 5.79 2.53
CA HIS A 73 4.79 4.55 2.10
C HIS A 73 4.22 4.02 0.78
N LYS A 74 4.85 2.98 0.21
CA LYS A 74 4.32 2.26 -0.95
C LYS A 74 3.50 1.05 -0.53
N LEU A 75 2.41 0.77 -1.25
CA LEU A 75 1.58 -0.42 -1.01
C LEU A 75 2.40 -1.73 -1.08
N GLY A 76 3.42 -1.78 -1.93
CA GLY A 76 4.28 -2.94 -2.10
C GLY A 76 5.18 -3.28 -0.90
N GLU A 77 5.43 -2.33 0.01
CA GLU A 77 6.23 -2.53 1.22
C GLU A 77 5.55 -3.50 2.20
N PHE A 78 4.21 -3.49 2.22
CA PHE A 78 3.39 -4.32 3.10
C PHE A 78 3.06 -5.69 2.49
N SER A 79 3.63 -6.03 1.32
CA SER A 79 3.39 -7.29 0.63
C SER A 79 4.72 -7.92 0.18
N PRO A 80 5.34 -8.78 1.00
CA PRO A 80 6.62 -9.39 0.68
C PRO A 80 6.48 -10.37 -0.50
N SER A 81 7.43 -10.31 -1.43
CA SER A 81 7.44 -11.16 -2.63
C SER A 81 8.27 -12.43 -2.48
N ARG A 82 9.25 -12.44 -1.56
CA ARG A 82 10.13 -13.59 -1.30
C ARG A 82 9.88 -14.12 0.10
N LYS A 83 10.02 -15.43 0.28
CA LYS A 83 10.03 -16.06 1.61
C LYS A 83 11.38 -15.77 2.29
N PRO A 84 11.40 -15.65 3.64
CA PRO A 84 12.66 -15.54 4.37
C PRO A 84 13.52 -16.79 4.13
N PHE A 85 14.82 -16.57 3.93
CA PHE A 85 15.77 -17.66 3.76
C PHE A 85 16.13 -18.24 5.12
N ILE A 86 16.01 -19.56 5.27
CA ILE A 86 16.43 -20.29 6.47
C ILE A 86 17.59 -21.20 6.04
N TYR A 87 18.78 -20.96 6.58
CA TYR A 87 19.94 -21.81 6.34
C TYR A 87 19.89 -23.04 7.25
N ASN A 88 19.69 -24.22 6.66
CA ASN A 88 19.79 -25.49 7.38
C ASN A 88 21.20 -26.04 7.18
N LYS A 89 22.00 -26.08 8.25
CA LYS A 89 23.31 -26.73 8.24
C LYS A 89 23.08 -28.25 8.23
N LYS A 90 23.65 -28.94 7.23
CA LYS A 90 23.64 -30.40 7.14
C LYS A 90 24.63 -31.00 8.13
#